data_AF-A0A973J5L5-F1
#
_entry.id   AF-A0A973J5L5-F1
#
_cell.length_a   1.000
_cell.length_b   1.000
_cell.length_c   1.000
_cell.angle_alpha   90.00
_cell.angle_beta   90.00
_cell.angle_gamma   90.00
#
_symmetry.space_group_name_H-M   'P 1'
#
loop_
_entity.id
_entity.type
_entity.pdbx_description
1 polymer ?
#
loop_
_entity_poly.entity_id
_entity_poly.type
_entity_poly.pdbx_seq_one_letter_code
_entity_poly.pdbx_strand_id
1 'polypeptide(L)'
;MDRRLPLGAVHRGRGRCSFLVWAPDVAKVELKILSPRSRLVRLQRGAGGYHCGVLDGIEPDALYVFRLDGLIERPDPASRCQPRGPGGPSQIVDSRFAWTDRDWSGLSLVDYILHEGPDHAVPFDEIAARLDGIQSPGATVLSICLDSPLPPSSAGLHFAVPLQRGGAPGLKRLVDACHRQGLVVLLSIPLFELGIEGDPFVSFGPYFTGPDRHINIDGPHSDEVRRYFVESVLRWFREFHIDTLDIGNIDALTDLSPKPLLEEMSRAVRREAERIARPLHLVAHSDRNDPRLIRRWEDGGIGLDALWNHD
;
A
#
# COMPACT_ATOMS: atom_id res chain seq x y z
N MET A 1 1.71 4.95 -22.99
CA MET A 1 0.33 5.11 -22.48
C MET A 1 0.12 4.36 -21.16
N ASP A 2 0.73 3.18 -21.01
CA ASP A 2 0.47 2.26 -19.89
C ASP A 2 1.03 2.67 -18.51
N ARG A 3 2.26 3.20 -18.46
CA ARG A 3 2.90 3.68 -17.21
C ARG A 3 2.17 4.82 -16.48
N ARG A 4 1.12 5.40 -17.07
CA ARG A 4 0.29 6.43 -16.42
C ARG A 4 -0.89 5.84 -15.64
N LEU A 5 -1.20 4.55 -15.84
CA LEU A 5 -2.23 3.89 -15.05
C LEU A 5 -1.63 3.45 -13.69
N PRO A 6 -2.38 3.61 -12.59
CA PRO A 6 -2.02 3.08 -11.29
C PRO A 6 -2.14 1.55 -11.31
N LEU A 7 -1.32 0.88 -10.50
CA LEU A 7 -1.37 -0.57 -10.37
C LEU A 7 -2.74 -1.06 -9.84
N GLY A 8 -3.10 -2.23 -10.32
CA GLY A 8 -4.34 -2.93 -9.99
C GLY A 8 -5.58 -2.30 -10.62
N ALA A 9 -6.73 -2.50 -9.98
CA ALA A 9 -7.99 -1.89 -10.41
C ALA A 9 -8.27 -0.54 -9.74
N VAL A 10 -8.58 0.50 -10.53
CA VAL A 10 -9.00 1.83 -10.06
C VAL A 10 -10.29 2.26 -10.72
N HIS A 11 -11.34 2.42 -9.91
CA HIS A 11 -12.60 3.04 -10.33
C HIS A 11 -12.39 4.54 -10.60
N ARG A 12 -12.78 4.99 -11.79
CA ARG A 12 -12.63 6.36 -12.30
C ARG A 12 -13.94 7.16 -12.24
N GLY A 13 -14.99 6.59 -11.67
CA GLY A 13 -16.33 7.15 -11.67
C GLY A 13 -17.14 6.74 -12.91
N ARG A 14 -18.47 6.86 -12.79
CA ARG A 14 -19.44 6.59 -13.87
C ARG A 14 -19.28 5.18 -14.47
N GLY A 15 -18.99 4.17 -13.64
CA GLY A 15 -18.83 2.78 -14.06
C GLY A 15 -17.58 2.51 -14.90
N ARG A 16 -16.63 3.46 -14.99
CA ARG A 16 -15.36 3.28 -15.70
C ARG A 16 -14.29 2.82 -14.73
N CYS A 17 -13.59 1.74 -15.05
CA CYS A 17 -12.50 1.21 -14.24
C CYS A 17 -11.25 0.94 -15.10
N SER A 18 -10.09 1.38 -14.62
CA SER A 18 -8.79 1.04 -15.24
C SER A 18 -8.13 -0.11 -14.51
N PHE A 19 -7.55 -1.03 -15.27
CA PHE A 19 -6.81 -2.18 -14.79
C PHE A 19 -5.39 -2.13 -15.32
N LEU A 20 -4.41 -2.38 -14.44
CA LEU A 20 -3.01 -2.54 -14.81
C LEU A 20 -2.39 -3.65 -13.98
N VAL A 21 -1.84 -4.67 -14.63
CA VAL A 21 -1.13 -5.75 -13.95
C VAL A 21 0.16 -6.07 -14.67
N TRP A 22 1.23 -6.25 -13.90
CA TRP A 22 2.52 -6.66 -14.45
C TRP A 22 2.58 -8.17 -14.56
N ALA A 23 2.76 -8.69 -15.76
CA ALA A 23 2.87 -10.12 -16.01
C ALA A 23 3.76 -10.39 -17.24
N PRO A 24 5.09 -10.23 -17.11
CA PRO A 24 6.00 -10.12 -18.25
C PRO A 24 6.05 -11.38 -19.12
N ASP A 25 6.05 -12.54 -18.45
CA ASP A 25 6.18 -13.86 -19.07
C ASP A 25 4.83 -14.46 -19.50
N VAL A 26 3.72 -13.83 -19.10
CA VAL A 26 2.37 -14.24 -19.48
C VAL A 26 2.01 -13.68 -20.85
N ALA A 27 1.68 -14.56 -21.79
CA ALA A 27 1.36 -14.16 -23.16
C ALA A 27 -0.01 -13.48 -23.25
N LYS A 28 -0.97 -13.92 -22.44
CA LYS A 28 -2.34 -13.42 -22.41
C LYS A 28 -2.86 -13.29 -20.98
N VAL A 29 -3.23 -12.07 -20.59
CA VAL A 29 -4.00 -11.80 -19.38
C VAL A 29 -5.44 -11.48 -19.74
N GLU A 30 -6.37 -12.18 -19.10
CA GLU A 30 -7.81 -11.92 -19.17
C GLU A 30 -8.30 -11.46 -17.80
N LEU A 31 -9.13 -10.43 -17.77
CA LEU A 31 -9.88 -10.00 -16.59
C LEU A 31 -11.21 -10.77 -16.55
N LYS A 32 -11.41 -11.58 -15.52
CA LYS A 32 -12.65 -12.29 -15.27
C LYS A 32 -13.43 -11.59 -14.15
N ILE A 33 -14.45 -10.83 -14.54
CA ILE A 33 -15.46 -10.30 -13.62
C ILE A 33 -16.37 -11.47 -13.22
N LEU A 34 -16.55 -11.67 -11.93
CA LEU A 34 -17.35 -12.74 -11.33
C LEU A 34 -18.76 -12.24 -10.96
N SER A 35 -18.86 -11.02 -10.44
CA SER A 35 -20.10 -10.37 -10.02
C SER A 35 -20.08 -8.88 -10.39
N PRO A 36 -21.24 -8.22 -10.57
CA PRO A 36 -22.60 -8.78 -10.53
C PRO A 36 -22.99 -9.56 -11.80
N ARG A 37 -22.23 -9.41 -12.90
CA ARG A 37 -22.42 -10.16 -14.14
C ARG A 37 -21.08 -10.74 -14.57
N SER A 38 -21.06 -12.03 -14.89
CA SER A 38 -19.83 -12.65 -15.37
C SER A 38 -19.43 -12.06 -16.72
N ARG A 39 -18.18 -11.63 -16.82
CA ARG A 39 -17.61 -11.05 -18.04
C ARG A 39 -16.14 -11.41 -18.10
N LEU A 40 -15.69 -11.92 -19.23
CA LEU A 40 -14.28 -12.17 -19.50
C LEU A 40 -13.79 -11.16 -20.54
N VAL A 41 -12.74 -10.41 -20.23
CA VAL A 41 -12.18 -9.41 -21.13
C VAL A 41 -10.68 -9.61 -21.24
N ARG A 42 -10.17 -9.74 -22.46
CA ARG A 42 -8.72 -9.77 -22.70
C ARG A 42 -8.13 -8.38 -22.49
N LEU A 43 -7.09 -8.28 -21.69
CA LEU A 43 -6.32 -7.04 -21.53
C LEU A 43 -5.34 -6.87 -22.69
N GLN A 44 -5.02 -5.61 -22.99
CA GLN A 44 -4.01 -5.27 -23.98
C GLN A 44 -2.63 -5.41 -23.34
N ARG A 45 -1.73 -6.17 -23.97
CA ARG A 45 -0.32 -6.20 -23.58
C ARG A 45 0.33 -4.86 -23.93
N GLY A 46 0.88 -4.19 -22.93
CA GLY A 46 1.61 -2.94 -23.06
C GLY A 46 3.12 -3.11 -22.98
N ALA A 47 3.81 -2.02 -22.69
CA ALA A 47 5.27 -2.00 -22.59
C ALA A 47 5.74 -2.63 -21.27
N GLY A 48 6.97 -3.15 -21.24
CA GLY A 48 7.61 -3.63 -20.01
C GLY A 48 6.95 -4.86 -19.36
N GLY A 49 6.09 -5.59 -20.10
CA GLY A 49 5.40 -6.77 -19.56
C GLY A 49 4.08 -6.47 -18.86
N TYR A 50 3.58 -5.23 -18.92
CA TYR A 50 2.27 -4.89 -18.40
C TYR A 50 1.13 -5.37 -19.30
N HIS A 51 -0.02 -5.62 -18.68
CA HIS A 51 -1.30 -5.84 -19.35
C HIS A 51 -2.31 -4.87 -18.75
N CYS A 52 -3.06 -4.18 -19.61
CA CYS A 52 -3.96 -3.11 -19.19
C CYS A 52 -5.28 -3.08 -19.94
N GLY A 53 -6.23 -2.36 -19.36
CA GLY A 53 -7.52 -2.09 -20.00
C GLY A 53 -8.31 -1.05 -19.23
N VAL A 54 -9.13 -0.29 -19.95
CA VAL A 54 -10.15 0.58 -19.36
C VAL A 54 -11.50 0.05 -19.79
N LEU A 55 -12.33 -0.31 -18.82
CA LEU A 55 -13.63 -0.92 -19.06
C LEU A 55 -14.74 -0.04 -18.48
N ASP A 56 -15.83 0.06 -19.24
CA ASP A 56 -17.07 0.66 -18.79
C ASP A 56 -18.02 -0.43 -18.24
N GLY A 57 -18.97 0.00 -17.39
CA GLY A 57 -19.94 -0.86 -16.71
C GLY A 57 -19.36 -1.68 -15.55
N ILE A 58 -18.24 -1.25 -14.97
CA ILE A 58 -17.62 -1.84 -13.79
C ILE A 58 -17.87 -0.91 -12.60
N GLU A 59 -18.81 -1.31 -11.76
CA GLU A 59 -19.17 -0.59 -10.54
C GLU A 59 -18.35 -1.08 -9.33
N PRO A 60 -18.24 -0.27 -8.26
CA PRO A 60 -17.81 -0.75 -6.96
C PRO A 60 -18.53 -2.04 -6.55
N ASP A 61 -17.88 -2.85 -5.72
CA ASP A 61 -18.32 -4.18 -5.27
C ASP A 61 -18.29 -5.30 -6.31
N ALA A 62 -17.97 -5.00 -7.57
CA ALA A 62 -17.68 -6.03 -8.55
C ALA A 62 -16.47 -6.88 -8.11
N LEU A 63 -16.63 -8.20 -8.15
CA LEU A 63 -15.56 -9.15 -7.85
C LEU A 63 -14.85 -9.56 -9.13
N TYR A 64 -13.54 -9.70 -9.10
CA TYR A 64 -12.75 -10.12 -10.25
C TYR A 64 -11.50 -10.92 -9.88
N VAL A 65 -10.99 -11.64 -10.87
CA VAL A 65 -9.68 -12.28 -10.86
C VAL A 65 -8.99 -12.04 -12.20
N PHE A 66 -7.66 -12.09 -12.22
CA PHE A 66 -6.91 -12.22 -13.46
C PHE A 66 -6.77 -13.69 -13.83
N ARG A 67 -6.96 -14.00 -15.12
CA ARG A 67 -6.74 -15.31 -15.71
C ARG A 67 -5.54 -15.24 -16.64
N LEU A 68 -4.49 -15.97 -16.29
CA LEU A 68 -3.19 -15.99 -16.96
C LEU A 68 -3.14 -17.16 -17.93
N ASP A 69 -2.88 -16.87 -19.20
CA ASP A 69 -2.82 -17.80 -20.33
C ASP A 69 -4.03 -18.75 -20.46
N GLY A 70 -5.16 -18.37 -19.87
CA GLY A 70 -6.37 -19.19 -19.84
C GLY A 70 -6.32 -20.34 -18.83
N LEU A 71 -5.27 -20.47 -18.04
CA LEU A 71 -5.03 -21.64 -17.18
C LEU A 71 -5.15 -21.31 -15.70
N ILE A 72 -4.57 -20.19 -15.27
CA ILE A 72 -4.37 -19.87 -13.86
C ILE A 72 -5.21 -18.65 -13.49
N GLU A 73 -6.11 -18.80 -12.51
CA GLU A 73 -6.85 -17.66 -11.93
C GLU A 73 -6.21 -17.22 -10.62
N ARG A 74 -5.97 -15.91 -10.49
CA ARG A 74 -5.36 -15.29 -9.30
C ARG A 74 -6.02 -13.96 -8.96
N PRO A 75 -6.04 -13.58 -7.67
CA PRO A 75 -6.35 -12.22 -7.29
C PRO A 75 -5.38 -11.22 -7.91
N ASP A 76 -5.80 -9.96 -7.93
CA ASP A 76 -4.91 -8.84 -8.25
C ASP A 76 -3.80 -8.73 -7.19
N PRO A 77 -2.51 -8.76 -7.58
CA PRO A 77 -1.42 -8.50 -6.64
C PRO A 77 -1.51 -7.12 -6.02
N ALA A 78 -2.06 -6.12 -6.73
CA ALA A 78 -2.31 -4.77 -6.22
C ALA A 78 -3.78 -4.58 -5.77
N SER A 79 -4.41 -5.65 -5.26
CA SER A 79 -5.81 -5.60 -4.83
C SER A 79 -6.05 -4.58 -3.72
N ARG A 80 -7.05 -3.71 -3.94
CA ARG A 80 -7.51 -2.73 -2.94
C ARG A 80 -8.41 -3.33 -1.86
N CYS A 81 -8.97 -4.51 -2.10
CA CYS A 81 -9.85 -5.20 -1.17
C CYS A 81 -9.98 -6.70 -1.50
N GLN A 82 -9.88 -7.53 -0.46
CA GLN A 82 -9.99 -8.99 -0.54
C GLN A 82 -11.10 -9.51 0.38
N PRO A 83 -12.38 -9.46 -0.06
CA PRO A 83 -13.51 -9.81 0.80
C PRO A 83 -13.58 -11.28 1.19
N ARG A 84 -12.85 -12.16 0.48
CA ARG A 84 -12.86 -13.61 0.71
C ARG A 84 -11.47 -14.14 1.05
N GLY A 85 -10.67 -13.32 1.73
CA GLY A 85 -9.30 -13.64 2.13
C GLY A 85 -8.26 -13.51 1.01
N PRO A 86 -6.96 -13.69 1.31
CA PRO A 86 -5.86 -13.39 0.39
C PRO A 86 -5.90 -14.13 -0.96
N GLY A 87 -6.32 -15.39 -0.97
CA GLY A 87 -6.50 -16.18 -2.19
C GLY A 87 -7.84 -15.98 -2.91
N GLY A 88 -8.75 -15.19 -2.34
CA GLY A 88 -10.08 -14.93 -2.88
C GLY A 88 -10.07 -13.96 -4.06
N PRO A 89 -11.23 -13.70 -4.69
CA PRO A 89 -11.35 -12.68 -5.72
C PRO A 89 -11.19 -11.27 -5.14
N SER A 90 -10.49 -10.43 -5.89
CA SER A 90 -10.35 -9.01 -5.59
C SER A 90 -11.65 -8.25 -5.84
N GLN A 91 -11.88 -7.18 -5.08
CA GLN A 91 -13.09 -6.35 -5.20
C GLN A 91 -12.74 -4.94 -5.70
N ILE A 92 -13.58 -4.41 -6.60
CA ILE A 92 -13.51 -3.01 -7.00
C ILE A 92 -13.97 -2.13 -5.83
N VAL A 93 -13.10 -1.20 -5.43
CA VAL A 93 -13.39 -0.23 -4.37
C VAL A 93 -13.55 1.16 -4.97
N ASP A 94 -14.53 1.92 -4.48
CA ASP A 94 -14.61 3.34 -4.78
C ASP A 94 -13.55 4.11 -3.96
N SER A 95 -12.65 4.81 -4.66
CA SER A 95 -11.62 5.61 -4.01
C SER A 95 -12.13 6.98 -3.56
N ARG A 96 -13.34 7.39 -3.96
CA ARG A 96 -13.89 8.70 -3.60
C ARG A 96 -14.24 8.78 -2.12
N PHE A 97 -13.92 9.92 -1.52
CA PHE A 97 -14.27 10.26 -0.13
C PHE A 97 -14.35 11.77 0.01
N ALA A 98 -15.32 12.25 0.78
CA ALA A 98 -15.56 13.68 0.99
C ALA A 98 -14.74 14.18 2.19
N TRP A 99 -13.44 14.36 1.97
CA TRP A 99 -12.52 14.87 2.99
C TRP A 99 -12.91 16.25 3.50
N THR A 100 -12.77 16.45 4.81
CA THR A 100 -13.03 17.69 5.54
C THR A 100 -11.78 18.32 6.13
N ASP A 101 -10.61 17.70 5.91
CA ASP A 101 -9.29 18.06 6.43
C ASP A 101 -8.57 19.16 5.61
N ARG A 102 -9.30 20.07 4.97
CA ARG A 102 -8.72 21.04 4.03
C ARG A 102 -7.70 21.99 4.67
N ASP A 103 -7.88 22.27 5.95
CA ASP A 103 -7.01 23.16 6.73
C ASP A 103 -5.89 22.39 7.46
N TRP A 104 -5.81 21.07 7.27
CA TRP A 104 -4.77 20.23 7.89
C TRP A 104 -3.43 20.40 7.19
N SER A 105 -2.44 20.92 7.93
CA SER A 105 -1.09 21.18 7.45
C SER A 105 -0.05 20.15 7.94
N GLY A 106 -0.45 19.12 8.67
CA GLY A 106 0.47 18.18 9.31
C GLY A 106 1.30 18.80 10.43
N LEU A 107 2.15 17.97 11.06
CA LEU A 107 3.10 18.37 12.11
C LEU A 107 4.54 18.00 11.72
N SER A 108 5.51 18.69 12.31
CA SER A 108 6.90 18.30 12.22
C SER A 108 7.15 17.06 13.06
N LEU A 109 8.08 16.19 12.64
CA LEU A 109 8.39 14.96 13.37
C LEU A 109 8.86 15.22 14.81
N VAL A 110 9.49 16.37 15.07
CA VAL A 110 9.94 16.77 16.42
C VAL A 110 8.79 17.09 17.38
N ASP A 111 7.58 17.33 16.86
CA ASP A 111 6.38 17.64 17.64
C ASP A 111 5.54 16.37 17.94
N TYR A 112 6.06 15.19 17.61
CA TYR A 112 5.34 13.93 17.74
C TYR A 112 5.37 13.42 19.19
N ILE A 113 4.17 13.26 19.75
CA ILE A 113 3.91 12.56 21.01
C ILE A 113 2.98 11.41 20.66
N LEU A 114 3.55 10.21 20.60
CA LEU A 114 2.89 9.01 20.10
C LEU A 114 1.87 8.48 21.12
N HIS A 115 0.67 8.22 20.64
CA HIS A 115 -0.29 7.33 21.28
C HIS A 115 -0.47 6.07 20.42
N GLU A 116 -0.18 4.92 21.01
CA GLU A 116 -0.47 3.64 20.37
C GLU A 116 -1.98 3.42 20.35
N GLY A 117 -2.51 3.26 19.14
CA GLY A 117 -3.91 2.97 18.92
C GLY A 117 -4.29 1.57 19.43
N PRO A 118 -5.60 1.31 19.52
CA PRO A 118 -6.08 0.03 20.02
C PRO A 118 -5.77 -1.12 19.05
N ASP A 119 -5.88 -2.33 19.59
CA ASP A 119 -5.68 -3.61 18.90
C ASP A 119 -6.36 -3.67 17.51
N HIS A 120 -5.75 -4.44 16.60
CA HIS A 120 -6.22 -4.70 15.23
C HIS A 120 -7.67 -5.21 15.13
N ALA A 121 -8.24 -5.79 16.19
CA ALA A 121 -9.65 -6.19 16.23
C ALA A 121 -10.64 -5.01 16.30
N VAL A 122 -10.19 -3.82 16.71
CA VAL A 122 -11.07 -2.65 16.89
C VAL A 122 -11.34 -1.98 15.54
N PRO A 123 -12.62 -1.82 15.13
CA PRO A 123 -13.00 -1.11 13.90
C PRO A 123 -12.60 0.36 13.94
N PHE A 124 -12.20 0.91 12.79
CA PHE A 124 -11.74 2.30 12.68
C PHE A 124 -12.78 3.34 13.14
N ASP A 125 -14.06 3.06 12.92
CA ASP A 125 -15.14 3.96 13.36
C ASP A 125 -15.26 4.03 14.89
N GLU A 126 -14.97 2.93 15.59
CA GLU A 126 -14.96 2.92 17.06
C GLU A 126 -13.78 3.71 17.62
N ILE A 127 -12.63 3.67 16.94
CA ILE A 127 -11.46 4.50 17.27
C ILE A 127 -11.81 5.97 17.06
N ALA A 128 -12.40 6.31 15.91
CA ALA A 128 -12.80 7.67 15.57
C ALA A 128 -13.81 8.26 16.59
N ALA A 129 -14.69 7.42 17.15
CA ALA A 129 -15.65 7.84 18.17
C ALA A 129 -15.02 8.12 19.55
N ARG A 130 -13.75 7.75 19.78
CA ARG A 130 -13.07 7.82 21.07
C ARG A 130 -11.82 8.71 21.08
N LEU A 131 -11.63 9.53 20.04
CA LEU A 131 -10.43 10.37 19.87
C LEU A 131 -10.23 11.38 21.01
N ASP A 132 -11.30 11.91 21.62
CA ASP A 132 -11.20 12.85 22.75
C ASP A 132 -10.44 12.24 23.95
N GLY A 133 -10.56 10.92 24.15
CA GLY A 133 -9.82 10.19 25.18
C GLY A 133 -8.31 10.09 24.88
N ILE A 134 -7.95 10.13 23.60
CA ILE A 134 -6.56 10.05 23.10
C ILE A 134 -5.83 11.39 23.26
N GLN A 135 -6.55 12.51 23.22
CA GLN A 135 -5.95 13.85 23.39
C GLN A 135 -5.66 14.22 24.85
N SER A 136 -6.33 13.57 25.81
CA SER A 136 -6.16 13.82 27.25
C SER A 136 -4.74 13.69 27.85
N PRO A 137 -3.77 12.97 27.25
CA PRO A 137 -2.36 12.98 27.66
C PRO A 137 -1.47 13.91 26.83
N GLY A 138 -2.02 14.76 25.94
CA GLY A 138 -1.22 15.64 25.06
C GLY A 138 -0.62 14.92 23.84
N ALA A 139 -1.15 13.75 23.48
CA ALA A 139 -0.74 13.05 22.27
C ALA A 139 -1.03 13.88 21.02
N THR A 140 -0.09 13.87 20.08
CA THR A 140 -0.22 14.56 18.78
C THR A 140 -0.32 13.56 17.63
N VAL A 141 -0.03 12.28 17.88
CA VAL A 141 -0.01 11.21 16.88
C VAL A 141 -0.82 10.03 17.37
N LEU A 142 -1.69 9.50 16.51
CA LEU A 142 -2.32 8.20 16.67
C LEU A 142 -1.62 7.17 15.78
N SER A 143 -0.98 6.17 16.38
CA SER A 143 -0.40 5.03 15.66
C SER A 143 -1.43 3.93 15.44
N ILE A 144 -1.57 3.45 14.21
CA ILE A 144 -2.48 2.38 13.81
C ILE A 144 -1.69 1.33 13.03
N CYS A 145 -1.77 0.05 13.45
CA CYS A 145 -1.20 -1.05 12.69
C CYS A 145 -2.24 -1.75 11.80
N LEU A 146 -1.86 -2.15 10.58
CA LEU A 146 -2.68 -2.98 9.70
C LEU A 146 -2.23 -4.45 9.64
N ASP A 147 -1.32 -4.85 10.52
CA ASP A 147 -0.99 -6.25 10.69
C ASP A 147 -2.20 -7.07 11.15
N SER A 148 -2.20 -8.34 10.76
CA SER A 148 -3.12 -9.34 11.28
C SER A 148 -2.28 -10.38 12.00
N PRO A 149 -2.39 -10.56 13.32
CA PRO A 149 -1.65 -11.59 14.04
C PRO A 149 -2.19 -13.01 13.80
N LEU A 150 -3.28 -13.18 13.04
CA LEU A 150 -3.92 -14.47 12.80
C LEU A 150 -4.07 -14.82 11.31
N PRO A 151 -3.82 -16.09 10.92
CA PRO A 151 -4.04 -16.58 9.56
C PRO A 151 -5.53 -16.61 9.12
N PRO A 152 -5.81 -16.48 7.80
CA PRO A 152 -4.82 -16.14 6.77
C PRO A 152 -4.40 -14.69 6.95
N SER A 153 -3.10 -14.47 7.13
CA SER A 153 -2.55 -13.15 7.40
C SER A 153 -2.85 -12.25 6.20
N SER A 154 -3.04 -10.96 6.44
CA SER A 154 -3.09 -9.95 5.37
C SER A 154 -1.75 -9.81 4.62
N ALA A 155 -0.75 -10.61 4.98
CA ALA A 155 0.59 -10.59 4.44
C ALA A 155 0.56 -10.77 2.92
N GLY A 156 1.23 -9.87 2.20
CA GLY A 156 1.20 -9.77 0.74
C GLY A 156 0.10 -8.87 0.16
N LEU A 157 -0.87 -8.40 0.94
CA LEU A 157 -1.92 -7.47 0.47
C LEU A 157 -1.57 -6.00 0.73
N HIS A 158 -0.47 -5.53 0.16
CA HIS A 158 0.08 -4.19 0.45
C HIS A 158 -0.84 -3.02 0.06
N PHE A 159 -1.88 -3.28 -0.74
CA PHE A 159 -2.89 -2.31 -1.15
C PHE A 159 -4.26 -2.51 -0.43
N ALA A 160 -4.45 -3.55 0.37
CA ALA A 160 -5.75 -3.79 0.98
C ALA A 160 -5.87 -3.13 2.35
N VAL A 161 -7.09 -2.68 2.69
CA VAL A 161 -7.46 -2.33 4.06
C VAL A 161 -8.35 -3.45 4.61
N PRO A 162 -8.09 -3.99 5.81
CA PRO A 162 -8.87 -5.08 6.38
C PRO A 162 -10.37 -4.73 6.48
N LEU A 163 -11.22 -5.59 5.94
CA LEU A 163 -12.68 -5.37 5.98
C LEU A 163 -13.23 -5.50 7.40
N GLN A 164 -12.65 -6.36 8.25
CA GLN A 164 -13.09 -6.49 9.64
C GLN A 164 -12.95 -5.18 10.42
N ARG A 165 -12.01 -4.31 10.03
CA ARG A 165 -11.83 -2.99 10.64
C ARG A 165 -12.68 -1.87 10.01
N GLY A 166 -13.54 -2.19 9.05
CA GLY A 166 -14.35 -1.22 8.30
C GLY A 166 -13.81 -0.86 6.92
N GLY A 167 -12.73 -1.52 6.48
CA GLY A 167 -12.15 -1.36 5.14
C GLY A 167 -11.68 0.07 4.85
N ALA A 168 -11.49 0.35 3.55
CA ALA A 168 -10.99 1.66 3.11
C ALA A 168 -11.88 2.84 3.55
N PRO A 169 -13.23 2.76 3.54
CA PRO A 169 -14.08 3.85 4.03
C PRO A 169 -13.89 4.13 5.52
N GLY A 170 -13.74 3.09 6.36
CA GLY A 170 -13.51 3.25 7.80
C GLY A 170 -12.19 3.94 8.09
N LEU A 171 -11.10 3.52 7.44
CA LEU A 171 -9.78 4.15 7.62
C LEU A 171 -9.81 5.63 7.22
N LYS A 172 -10.47 5.98 6.12
CA LYS A 172 -10.61 7.39 5.70
C LYS A 172 -11.39 8.23 6.70
N ARG A 173 -12.47 7.69 7.28
CA ARG A 173 -13.23 8.38 8.34
C ARG A 173 -12.40 8.60 9.60
N LEU A 174 -11.57 7.62 9.99
CA LEU A 174 -10.65 7.77 11.11
C LEU A 174 -9.63 8.87 10.83
N VAL A 175 -8.96 8.84 9.68
CA VAL A 175 -7.96 9.86 9.32
C VAL A 175 -8.57 11.25 9.27
N ASP A 176 -9.73 11.39 8.62
CA ASP A 176 -10.46 12.66 8.54
C ASP A 176 -10.88 13.17 9.93
N ALA A 177 -11.27 12.27 10.85
CA ALA A 177 -11.57 12.63 12.22
C ALA A 177 -10.32 13.07 13.01
N CYS A 178 -9.19 12.36 12.86
CA CYS A 178 -7.91 12.73 13.46
C CYS A 178 -7.47 14.12 13.02
N HIS A 179 -7.48 14.39 11.71
CA HIS A 179 -7.07 15.70 11.17
C HIS A 179 -7.94 16.84 11.69
N ARG A 180 -9.27 16.65 11.80
CA ARG A 180 -10.15 17.66 12.41
C ARG A 180 -9.83 17.98 13.86
N GLN A 181 -9.24 17.03 14.59
CA GLN A 181 -8.81 17.21 15.97
C GLN A 181 -7.34 17.63 16.08
N GLY A 182 -6.63 17.81 14.97
CA GLY A 182 -5.21 18.18 14.97
C GLY A 182 -4.26 17.01 15.26
N LEU A 183 -4.71 15.77 15.06
CA LEU A 183 -3.91 14.56 15.27
C LEU A 183 -3.31 14.07 13.95
N VAL A 184 -2.02 13.77 13.99
CA VAL A 184 -1.30 13.01 12.96
C VAL A 184 -1.74 11.55 13.00
N VAL A 185 -1.90 10.92 11.83
CA VAL A 185 -2.04 9.47 11.74
C VAL A 185 -0.74 8.83 11.27
N LEU A 186 -0.15 8.00 12.12
CA LEU A 186 0.94 7.09 11.78
C LEU A 186 0.34 5.72 11.46
N LEU A 187 0.56 5.24 10.24
CA LEU A 187 0.12 3.91 9.82
C LEU A 187 1.31 2.96 9.75
N SER A 188 1.27 1.86 10.50
CA SER A 188 2.27 0.80 10.42
C SER A 188 1.76 -0.36 9.55
N ILE A 189 2.61 -0.77 8.61
CA ILE A 189 2.38 -1.89 7.71
C ILE A 189 3.62 -2.79 7.65
N PRO A 190 3.48 -4.12 7.69
CA PRO A 190 4.60 -5.02 7.49
C PRO A 190 4.89 -5.16 5.98
N LEU A 191 5.51 -4.14 5.37
CA LEU A 191 5.61 -4.03 3.90
C LEU A 191 6.44 -5.16 3.27
N PHE A 192 7.42 -5.67 4.02
CA PHE A 192 8.37 -6.68 3.53
C PHE A 192 8.19 -8.06 4.17
N GLU A 193 7.22 -8.23 5.07
CA GLU A 193 6.84 -9.54 5.59
C GLU A 193 5.78 -10.16 4.69
N LEU A 194 6.21 -11.04 3.81
CA LEU A 194 5.33 -11.63 2.80
C LEU A 194 4.62 -12.87 3.34
N GLY A 195 3.34 -12.98 3.00
CA GLY A 195 2.53 -14.13 3.34
C GLY A 195 2.89 -15.34 2.50
N ILE A 196 2.94 -16.52 3.11
CA ILE A 196 3.16 -17.78 2.39
C ILE A 196 1.87 -18.24 1.69
N GLU A 197 0.71 -18.03 2.31
CA GLU A 197 -0.58 -18.53 1.84
C GLU A 197 -1.33 -17.52 0.97
N GLY A 198 -1.74 -17.93 -0.23
CA GLY A 198 -2.53 -17.08 -1.12
C GLY A 198 -1.74 -15.98 -1.82
N ASP A 199 -0.40 -16.02 -1.77
CA ASP A 199 0.48 -15.04 -2.40
C ASP A 199 0.15 -14.88 -3.90
N PRO A 200 -0.37 -13.71 -4.31
CA PRO A 200 -0.75 -13.50 -5.69
C PRO A 200 0.46 -13.48 -6.63
N PHE A 201 1.64 -13.06 -6.17
CA PHE A 201 2.78 -12.67 -7.00
C PHE A 201 3.37 -13.80 -7.85
N VAL A 202 3.42 -15.02 -7.31
CA VAL A 202 4.17 -16.17 -7.88
C VAL A 202 3.76 -16.48 -9.33
N SER A 203 2.51 -16.23 -9.69
CA SER A 203 2.00 -16.56 -11.03
C SER A 203 2.15 -15.43 -12.04
N PHE A 204 2.43 -14.20 -11.60
CA PHE A 204 2.48 -13.03 -12.49
C PHE A 204 3.87 -12.78 -13.07
N GLY A 205 4.92 -12.87 -12.25
CA GLY A 205 6.27 -12.57 -12.71
C GLY A 205 7.31 -12.80 -11.62
N PRO A 206 8.58 -12.45 -11.89
CA PRO A 206 9.70 -12.68 -10.98
C PRO A 206 9.73 -11.66 -9.84
N TYR A 207 8.70 -11.64 -9.00
CA TYR A 207 8.67 -10.83 -7.76
C TYR A 207 9.64 -11.34 -6.70
N PHE A 208 10.04 -12.62 -6.80
CA PHE A 208 10.95 -13.27 -5.88
C PHE A 208 12.17 -13.87 -6.58
N THR A 209 13.27 -13.97 -5.85
CA THR A 209 14.54 -14.59 -6.26
C THR A 209 15.04 -15.57 -5.22
N GLY A 210 15.74 -16.60 -5.67
CA GLY A 210 16.37 -17.60 -4.80
C GLY A 210 15.40 -18.61 -4.17
N PRO A 211 15.93 -19.63 -3.49
CA PRO A 211 15.12 -20.68 -2.84
C PRO A 211 14.31 -20.14 -1.66
N ASP A 212 14.83 -19.12 -0.98
CA ASP A 212 14.23 -18.51 0.21
C ASP A 212 13.22 -17.40 -0.13
N ARG A 213 12.90 -17.22 -1.42
CA ARG A 213 11.90 -16.26 -1.94
C ARG A 213 12.12 -14.81 -1.49
N HIS A 214 13.37 -14.33 -1.54
CA HIS A 214 13.67 -12.92 -1.32
C HIS A 214 12.99 -12.04 -2.36
N ILE A 215 12.58 -10.84 -1.98
CA ILE A 215 11.99 -9.88 -2.92
C ILE A 215 13.04 -9.50 -3.98
N ASN A 216 12.66 -9.60 -5.25
CA ASN A 216 13.53 -9.24 -6.36
C ASN A 216 13.63 -7.72 -6.51
N ILE A 217 14.58 -7.10 -5.81
CA ILE A 217 14.77 -5.65 -5.84
C ILE A 217 16.03 -5.21 -6.61
N ASP A 218 16.94 -6.12 -6.94
CA ASP A 218 18.17 -5.81 -7.70
C ASP A 218 18.49 -6.84 -8.80
N GLY A 219 17.66 -7.87 -8.97
CA GLY A 219 17.81 -8.89 -10.01
C GLY A 219 17.17 -8.50 -11.35
N PRO A 220 17.18 -9.41 -12.34
CA PRO A 220 16.49 -9.20 -13.61
C PRO A 220 15.01 -8.85 -13.40
N HIS A 221 14.51 -7.86 -14.14
CA HIS A 221 13.14 -7.36 -14.05
C HIS A 221 12.74 -6.67 -12.73
N SER A 222 13.69 -6.42 -11.83
CA SER A 222 13.42 -5.78 -10.53
C SER A 222 12.78 -4.39 -10.63
N ASP A 223 13.03 -3.61 -11.70
CA ASP A 223 12.44 -2.28 -11.91
C ASP A 223 10.92 -2.21 -11.62
N GLU A 224 10.16 -3.18 -12.10
CA GLU A 224 8.70 -3.17 -11.95
C GLU A 224 8.25 -3.74 -10.59
N VAL A 225 9.07 -4.57 -9.95
CA VAL A 225 8.90 -5.01 -8.55
C VAL A 225 9.14 -3.82 -7.61
N ARG A 226 10.24 -3.08 -7.82
CA ARG A 226 10.55 -1.83 -7.09
C ARG A 226 9.43 -0.81 -7.24
N ARG A 227 8.94 -0.60 -8.47
CA ARG A 227 7.79 0.25 -8.74
C ARG A 227 6.55 -0.16 -7.94
N TYR A 228 6.27 -1.47 -7.85
CA TYR A 228 5.14 -1.97 -7.08
C TYR A 228 5.20 -1.53 -5.61
N PHE A 229 6.34 -1.68 -4.95
CA PHE A 229 6.49 -1.28 -3.56
C PHE A 229 6.48 0.25 -3.38
N VAL A 230 7.08 1.01 -4.29
CA VAL A 230 7.02 2.48 -4.27
C VAL A 230 5.59 2.98 -4.45
N GLU A 231 4.81 2.41 -5.37
CA GLU A 231 3.40 2.79 -5.57
C GLU A 231 2.51 2.38 -4.38
N SER A 232 2.82 1.25 -3.72
CA SER A 232 2.14 0.83 -2.48
C SER A 232 2.32 1.88 -1.37
N VAL A 233 3.56 2.32 -1.14
CA VAL A 233 3.89 3.37 -0.16
C VAL A 233 3.15 4.68 -0.50
N LEU A 234 3.26 5.14 -1.75
CA LEU A 234 2.64 6.40 -2.18
C LEU A 234 1.10 6.38 -2.08
N ARG A 235 0.48 5.21 -2.17
CA ARG A 235 -0.97 5.09 -2.08
C ARG A 235 -1.50 5.52 -0.70
N TRP A 236 -0.81 5.17 0.39
CA TRP A 236 -1.25 5.53 1.73
C TRP A 236 -1.30 7.05 1.91
N PHE A 237 -0.31 7.76 1.38
CA PHE A 237 -0.30 9.22 1.36
C PHE A 237 -1.38 9.81 0.44
N ARG A 238 -1.52 9.28 -0.79
CA ARG A 238 -2.39 9.86 -1.83
C ARG A 238 -3.88 9.55 -1.68
N GLU A 239 -4.22 8.30 -1.36
CA GLU A 239 -5.60 7.83 -1.31
C GLU A 239 -6.18 7.94 0.11
N PHE A 240 -5.34 7.91 1.16
CA PHE A 240 -5.78 7.87 2.56
C PHE A 240 -5.33 9.05 3.41
N HIS A 241 -4.54 9.98 2.85
CA HIS A 241 -4.04 11.16 3.56
C HIS A 241 -3.23 10.84 4.82
N ILE A 242 -2.66 9.63 4.93
CA ILE A 242 -1.75 9.27 6.03
C ILE A 242 -0.60 10.28 6.11
N ASP A 243 -0.15 10.62 7.32
CA ASP A 243 0.92 11.59 7.53
C ASP A 243 2.28 10.91 7.68
N THR A 244 2.32 9.78 8.38
CA THR A 244 3.52 8.98 8.58
C THR A 244 3.26 7.52 8.25
N LEU A 245 4.09 6.94 7.39
CA LEU A 245 4.04 5.51 7.09
C LEU A 245 5.25 4.82 7.73
N ASP A 246 4.96 3.88 8.62
CA ASP A 246 5.92 2.91 9.12
C ASP A 246 5.85 1.65 8.25
N ILE A 247 6.95 1.34 7.56
CA ILE A 247 7.03 0.20 6.62
C ILE A 247 7.52 -1.09 7.28
N GLY A 248 7.68 -1.09 8.61
CA GLY A 248 8.08 -2.26 9.38
C GLY A 248 9.57 -2.56 9.27
N ASN A 249 9.91 -3.84 9.50
CA ASN A 249 11.30 -4.30 9.52
C ASN A 249 11.93 -4.33 8.12
N ILE A 250 13.09 -3.67 7.99
CA ILE A 250 13.86 -3.59 6.74
C ILE A 250 15.17 -4.42 6.75
N ASP A 251 15.45 -5.16 7.82
CA ASP A 251 16.72 -5.89 7.98
C ASP A 251 16.87 -7.09 7.06
N ALA A 252 15.77 -7.62 6.53
CA ALA A 252 15.81 -8.66 5.52
C ALA A 252 16.17 -8.13 4.11
N LEU A 253 16.16 -6.80 3.91
CA LEU A 253 16.44 -6.21 2.60
C LEU A 253 17.94 -6.18 2.31
N THR A 254 18.27 -6.70 1.14
CA THR A 254 19.58 -6.58 0.50
C THR A 254 19.36 -6.04 -0.90
N ASP A 255 19.93 -4.87 -1.18
CA ASP A 255 19.78 -4.19 -2.47
C ASP A 255 21.13 -3.65 -2.90
N LEU A 256 21.69 -4.25 -3.95
CA LEU A 256 22.98 -3.85 -4.52
C LEU A 256 22.85 -2.82 -5.64
N SER A 257 21.63 -2.31 -5.89
CA SER A 257 21.40 -1.27 -6.88
C SER A 257 22.16 0.01 -6.50
N PRO A 258 22.67 0.78 -7.48
CA PRO A 258 23.34 2.07 -7.22
C PRO A 258 22.48 3.05 -6.43
N LYS A 259 21.17 2.88 -6.52
CA LYS A 259 20.17 3.58 -5.72
C LYS A 259 19.29 2.53 -5.03
N PRO A 260 19.42 2.31 -3.73
CA PRO A 260 18.61 1.32 -3.03
C PRO A 260 17.11 1.66 -3.02
N LEU A 261 16.25 0.66 -2.90
CA LEU A 261 14.78 0.78 -2.94
C LEU A 261 14.29 1.73 -1.86
N LEU A 262 14.88 1.66 -0.67
CA LEU A 262 14.55 2.56 0.44
C LEU A 262 14.84 4.03 0.08
N GLU A 263 15.90 4.31 -0.69
CA GLU A 263 16.20 5.66 -1.18
C GLU A 263 15.22 6.09 -2.29
N GLU A 264 14.78 5.15 -3.13
CA GLU A 264 13.72 5.44 -4.11
C GLU A 264 12.40 5.79 -3.44
N MET A 265 12.01 5.04 -2.41
CA MET A 265 10.82 5.28 -1.59
C MET A 265 10.90 6.63 -0.89
N SER A 266 11.99 6.90 -0.16
CA SER A 266 12.14 8.17 0.58
C SER A 266 12.08 9.39 -0.34
N ARG A 267 12.74 9.33 -1.51
CA ARG A 267 12.64 10.40 -2.51
C ARG A 267 11.25 10.53 -3.11
N ALA A 268 10.53 9.42 -3.29
CA ALA A 268 9.17 9.45 -3.78
C ALA A 268 8.23 10.11 -2.77
N VAL A 269 8.37 9.79 -1.48
CA VAL A 269 7.61 10.41 -0.39
C VAL A 269 7.96 11.90 -0.27
N ARG A 270 9.24 12.29 -0.37
CA ARG A 270 9.64 13.71 -0.35
C ARG A 270 9.00 14.52 -1.47
N ARG A 271 9.02 14.01 -2.70
CA ARG A 271 8.35 14.66 -3.83
C ARG A 271 6.86 14.77 -3.62
N GLU A 272 6.24 13.76 -2.99
CA GLU A 272 4.82 13.81 -2.67
C GLU A 272 4.51 14.86 -1.62
N ALA A 273 5.33 14.96 -0.56
CA ALA A 273 5.23 15.98 0.49
C ALA A 273 5.33 17.40 -0.08
N GLU A 274 6.32 17.64 -0.94
CA GLU A 274 6.49 18.91 -1.67
C GLU A 274 5.28 19.23 -2.55
N ARG A 275 4.76 18.23 -3.28
CA ARG A 275 3.61 18.37 -4.18
C ARG A 275 2.35 18.82 -3.44
N ILE A 276 2.12 18.33 -2.22
CA ILE A 276 0.94 18.66 -1.42
C ILE A 276 1.19 19.77 -0.40
N ALA A 277 2.43 20.28 -0.31
CA ALA A 277 2.86 21.27 0.67
C ALA A 277 2.54 20.87 2.12
N ARG A 278 2.74 19.59 2.45
CA ARG A 278 2.49 19.01 3.79
C ARG A 278 3.64 18.07 4.15
N PRO A 279 4.13 18.06 5.41
CA PRO A 279 5.11 17.08 5.84
C PRO A 279 4.51 15.67 5.73
N LEU A 280 5.24 14.78 5.06
CA LEU A 280 4.99 13.35 5.04
C LEU A 280 6.26 12.65 5.48
N HIS A 281 6.13 11.63 6.32
CA HIS A 281 7.29 10.94 6.88
C HIS A 281 7.26 9.45 6.57
N LEU A 282 8.42 8.90 6.21
CA LEU A 282 8.63 7.48 6.00
C LEU A 282 9.59 6.95 7.08
N VAL A 283 9.10 6.05 7.92
CA VAL A 283 9.86 5.47 9.04
C VAL A 283 9.93 3.95 8.91
N ALA A 284 10.89 3.32 9.59
CA ALA A 284 11.11 1.88 9.53
C ALA A 284 11.74 1.34 10.83
N HIS A 285 11.81 0.02 10.95
CA HIS A 285 12.49 -0.70 12.04
C HIS A 285 13.78 -1.34 11.53
N SER A 286 14.88 -1.21 12.27
CA SER A 286 16.15 -1.85 11.93
C SER A 286 17.02 -2.02 13.17
N ASP A 287 17.53 -3.23 13.38
CA ASP A 287 18.47 -3.56 14.46
C ASP A 287 19.94 -3.31 14.06
N ARG A 288 20.18 -2.76 12.87
CA ARG A 288 21.54 -2.57 12.32
C ARG A 288 22.29 -1.40 12.95
N ASN A 289 21.60 -0.50 13.66
CA ASN A 289 22.17 0.75 14.17
C ASN A 289 22.97 1.54 13.11
N ASP A 290 22.50 1.50 11.85
CA ASP A 290 23.17 2.13 10.70
C ASP A 290 22.65 3.55 10.47
N PRO A 291 23.43 4.60 10.78
CA PRO A 291 22.98 5.98 10.61
C PRO A 291 22.78 6.37 9.14
N ARG A 292 23.30 5.60 8.17
CA ARG A 292 23.05 5.88 6.74
C ARG A 292 21.58 5.82 6.40
N LEU A 293 20.78 5.04 7.13
CA LEU A 293 19.34 4.88 6.89
C LEU A 293 18.58 6.21 7.02
N ILE A 294 18.97 7.08 7.96
CA ILE A 294 18.32 8.37 8.23
C ILE A 294 19.10 9.59 7.75
N ARG A 295 20.38 9.42 7.35
CA ARG A 295 21.17 10.52 6.78
C ARG A 295 20.57 11.00 5.46
N ARG A 296 20.79 12.28 5.18
CA ARG A 296 20.39 12.93 3.92
C ARG A 296 21.11 12.29 2.73
N TRP A 297 20.48 12.34 1.56
CA TRP A 297 21.05 11.78 0.33
C TRP A 297 22.35 12.47 -0.08
N GLU A 298 22.45 13.78 0.14
CA GLU A 298 23.63 14.59 -0.17
C GLU A 298 24.85 14.17 0.65
N ASP A 299 24.60 13.56 1.82
CA ASP A 299 25.62 13.04 2.74
C ASP A 299 25.83 11.52 2.57
N GLY A 300 25.29 10.92 1.49
CA GLY A 300 25.40 9.49 1.18
C GLY A 300 24.47 8.58 1.97
N GLY A 301 23.38 9.13 2.52
CA GLY A 301 22.34 8.37 3.23
C GLY A 301 21.14 7.98 2.36
N ILE A 302 20.22 7.22 2.96
CA ILE A 302 18.97 6.73 2.36
C ILE A 302 17.83 7.73 2.54
N GLY A 303 17.89 8.58 3.56
CA GLY A 303 16.92 9.66 3.80
C GLY A 303 15.55 9.21 4.31
N LEU A 304 15.47 8.11 5.08
CA LEU A 304 14.29 7.85 5.92
C LEU A 304 14.19 8.94 6.99
N ASP A 305 12.97 9.27 7.40
CA ASP A 305 12.73 10.39 8.32
C ASP A 305 13.08 10.03 9.77
N ALA A 306 12.87 8.77 10.16
CA ALA A 306 13.30 8.21 11.44
C ALA A 306 13.37 6.68 11.40
N LEU A 307 13.98 6.12 12.43
CA LEU A 307 13.95 4.70 12.74
C LEU A 307 13.45 4.51 14.17
N TRP A 308 12.78 3.38 14.39
CA TRP A 308 12.56 2.90 15.75
C TRP A 308 13.91 2.52 16.37
N ASN A 309 14.10 2.90 17.63
CA ASN A 309 15.28 2.57 18.41
C ASN A 309 14.83 1.74 19.64
N HIS A 310 15.31 0.50 19.73
CA HIS A 310 14.97 -0.44 20.79
C HIS A 310 16.09 -0.61 21.84
N ASP A 311 17.21 0.11 21.68
CA ASP A 311 18.37 0.08 22.60
C ASP A 311 18.10 0.74 23.97
#